data_AF-A0A2W4ITZ3-F1
#
_entry.id   AF-A0A2W4ITZ3-F1
#
_cell.length_a   1.000
_cell.length_b   1.000
_cell.length_c   1.000
_cell.angle_alpha   90.00
_cell.angle_beta   90.00
_cell.angle_gamma   90.00
#
_symmetry.space_group_name_H-M   'P 1'
#
loop_
_entity.id
_entity.type
_entity.pdbx_description
1 polymer ?
#
loop_
_entity_poly.entity_id
_entity_poly.type
_entity_poly.pdbx_seq_one_letter_code
_entity_poly.pdbx_strand_id
1 'polypeptide(L)'
;MPDVFSLAQSEKEKRLLPELVELTARHRAACPPYDRILATLGVPKNARYQSVAELPWLPVRMFKTHTLKSIPDAEVFKVLTSSGTTGEPSRIYLDRQAAAAQSSALARTMRSVLRSHRLP
;
A
#
# COMPACT_ATOMS: atom_id res chain seq x y z
N MET A 1 -2.82 -23.16 -6.50
CA MET A 1 -2.63 -21.84 -7.13
C MET A 1 -1.13 -21.62 -7.35
N PRO A 2 -0.69 -21.16 -8.53
CA PRO A 2 0.72 -20.83 -8.76
C PRO A 2 1.21 -19.79 -7.76
N ASP A 3 2.50 -19.85 -7.40
CA ASP A 3 3.09 -18.88 -6.49
C ASP A 3 3.03 -17.48 -7.11
N VAL A 4 2.74 -16.45 -6.31
CA VAL A 4 2.59 -15.08 -6.83
C VAL A 4 3.89 -14.60 -7.45
N PHE A 5 5.03 -15.10 -6.97
CA PHE A 5 6.35 -14.78 -7.51
C PHE A 5 6.64 -15.45 -8.85
N SER A 6 5.94 -16.53 -9.23
CA SER A 6 6.15 -17.25 -10.49
C SER A 6 5.30 -16.78 -11.66
N LEU A 7 4.38 -15.83 -11.44
CA LEU A 7 3.55 -15.26 -12.51
C LEU A 7 4.39 -14.36 -13.43
N ALA A 8 4.04 -14.31 -14.72
CA ALA A 8 4.63 -13.34 -15.64
C ALA A 8 4.22 -11.91 -15.24
N GLN A 9 5.06 -10.92 -15.53
CA GLN A 9 4.80 -9.52 -15.14
C GLN A 9 3.44 -9.01 -15.64
N SER A 10 3.09 -9.33 -16.89
CA SER A 10 1.81 -8.94 -17.49
C SER A 10 0.60 -9.58 -16.79
N GLU A 11 0.74 -10.78 -16.25
CA GLU A 11 -0.32 -11.43 -15.46
C GLU A 11 -0.45 -10.81 -14.07
N LYS A 12 0.66 -10.40 -13.46
CA LYS A 12 0.65 -9.66 -12.19
C LYS A 12 -0.06 -8.32 -12.33
N GLU A 13 0.30 -7.55 -13.36
CA GLU A 13 -0.29 -6.23 -13.61
C GLU A 13 -1.79 -6.32 -13.92
N LYS A 14 -2.21 -7.30 -14.72
CA LYS A 14 -3.64 -7.55 -14.99
C LYS A 14 -4.45 -7.80 -13.71
N ARG A 15 -3.85 -8.40 -12.68
CA ARG A 15 -4.48 -8.64 -11.39
C ARG A 15 -4.37 -7.43 -10.44
N LEU A 16 -3.23 -6.74 -10.44
CA LEU A 16 -2.94 -5.65 -9.51
C LEU A 16 -3.66 -4.35 -9.88
N LEU A 17 -3.76 -4.03 -11.17
CA LEU A 17 -4.33 -2.75 -11.61
C LEU A 17 -5.73 -2.49 -11.04
N PRO A 18 -6.74 -3.38 -11.18
CA PRO A 18 -8.08 -3.10 -10.65
C PRO A 18 -8.07 -2.86 -9.13
N GLU A 19 -7.32 -3.65 -8.39
CA GLU A 19 -7.17 -3.51 -6.92
C GLU A 19 -6.56 -2.14 -6.55
N LEU A 20 -5.51 -1.72 -7.24
CA LEU A 20 -4.85 -0.45 -6.96
C LEU A 20 -5.71 0.76 -7.35
N VAL A 21 -6.51 0.64 -8.42
CA VAL A 21 -7.49 1.66 -8.81
C VAL A 21 -8.56 1.81 -7.73
N GLU A 22 -9.12 0.69 -7.26
CA GLU A 22 -10.12 0.70 -6.18
C GLU A 22 -9.55 1.28 -4.89
N LEU A 23 -8.34 0.86 -4.51
CA LEU A 23 -7.64 1.40 -3.35
C LEU A 23 -7.40 2.91 -3.47
N THR A 24 -6.99 3.39 -4.64
CA THR A 24 -6.79 4.83 -4.88
C THR A 24 -8.11 5.60 -4.69
N ALA A 25 -9.22 5.11 -5.24
CA ALA A 25 -10.54 5.71 -5.09
C ALA A 25 -11.00 5.71 -3.62
N ARG A 26 -10.85 4.58 -2.94
CA ARG A 26 -11.15 4.43 -1.50
C ARG A 26 -10.35 5.42 -0.66
N HIS A 27 -9.05 5.56 -0.93
CA HIS A 27 -8.19 6.49 -0.20
C HIS A 27 -8.58 7.94 -0.44
N ARG A 28 -8.92 8.34 -1.67
CA ARG A 28 -9.45 9.69 -1.94
C ARG A 28 -10.76 9.96 -1.20
N ALA A 29 -11.67 8.98 -1.16
CA ALA A 29 -12.97 9.15 -0.53
C ALA A 29 -12.87 9.26 1.01
N ALA A 30 -12.00 8.47 1.63
CA ALA A 30 -11.92 8.34 3.09
C ALA A 30 -10.73 9.08 3.75
N CYS A 31 -9.83 9.68 2.97
CA CYS A 31 -8.68 10.42 3.49
C CYS A 31 -8.57 11.81 2.84
N PRO A 32 -9.15 12.86 3.44
CA PRO A 32 -9.13 14.21 2.87
C PRO A 32 -7.72 14.77 2.59
N PRO A 33 -6.70 14.54 3.45
CA PRO A 33 -5.32 14.93 3.14
C PRO A 33 -4.77 14.22 1.90
N TYR A 34 -5.07 12.94 1.71
CA TYR A 34 -4.64 12.17 0.53
C TYR A 34 -5.28 12.72 -0.75
N ASP A 35 -6.60 12.97 -0.75
CA ASP A 35 -7.29 13.56 -1.92
C ASP A 35 -6.72 14.94 -2.27
N ARG A 36 -6.43 15.77 -1.26
CA ARG A 36 -5.81 17.08 -1.47
C ARG A 36 -4.42 16.96 -2.10
N ILE A 37 -3.58 16.03 -1.64
CA ILE A 37 -2.25 15.82 -2.23
C ILE A 37 -2.39 15.43 -3.70
N LEU A 38 -3.28 14.49 -4.03
CA LEU A 38 -3.45 14.07 -5.41
C LEU A 38 -4.04 15.17 -6.30
N ALA A 39 -4.95 16.00 -5.76
CA ALA A 39 -5.45 17.17 -6.46
C ALA A 39 -4.32 18.17 -6.77
N THR A 40 -3.43 18.44 -5.80
CA THR A 40 -2.26 19.31 -6.01
C THR A 40 -1.27 18.76 -7.03
N LEU A 41 -1.15 17.43 -7.12
CA LEU A 41 -0.35 16.76 -8.16
C LEU A 41 -1.03 16.74 -9.54
N GLY A 42 -2.19 17.40 -9.69
CA GLY A 42 -2.91 17.49 -10.97
C GLY A 42 -3.66 16.23 -11.36
N VAL A 43 -3.88 15.29 -10.43
CA VAL A 43 -4.56 14.03 -10.72
C VAL A 43 -6.07 14.23 -10.59
N PRO A 44 -6.85 14.13 -11.69
CA PRO A 44 -8.28 14.40 -11.65
C PRO A 44 -9.04 13.28 -10.92
N LYS A 45 -10.20 13.62 -10.33
CA LYS A 45 -11.01 12.65 -9.56
C LYS A 45 -11.60 11.52 -10.42
N ASN A 46 -11.82 11.78 -11.71
CA ASN A 46 -12.32 10.83 -12.69
C ASN A 46 -11.21 10.21 -13.56
N ALA A 47 -9.95 10.27 -13.10
CA ALA A 47 -8.82 9.64 -13.78
C ALA A 47 -9.10 8.15 -14.05
N ARG A 48 -8.72 7.69 -15.24
CA ARG A 48 -8.75 6.29 -15.63
C ARG A 48 -7.31 5.85 -15.87
N TYR A 49 -6.99 4.64 -15.44
CA TYR A 49 -5.64 4.09 -15.50
C TYR A 49 -5.67 2.81 -16.31
N GLN A 50 -4.84 2.73 -17.35
CA GLN A 50 -4.70 1.56 -18.22
C GLN A 50 -3.51 0.68 -17.81
N SER A 51 -2.61 1.23 -16.99
CA SER A 51 -1.43 0.54 -16.48
C SER A 51 -1.12 0.94 -15.04
N VAL A 52 -0.36 0.11 -14.33
CA VAL A 52 0.09 0.41 -12.96
C VAL A 52 1.00 1.66 -12.95
N ALA A 53 1.75 1.90 -14.02
CA ALA A 53 2.66 3.04 -14.12
C ALA A 53 1.94 4.39 -14.24
N GLU A 54 0.67 4.40 -14.67
CA GLU A 54 -0.15 5.63 -14.76
C GLU A 54 -0.79 6.02 -13.43
N LEU A 55 -0.80 5.11 -12.43
CA LEU A 55 -1.37 5.40 -11.12
C LEU A 55 -0.64 6.56 -10.45
N PRO A 56 -1.35 7.34 -9.61
CA PRO A 56 -0.77 8.48 -8.96
C PRO A 56 0.33 8.05 -7.99
N TRP A 57 1.45 8.75 -8.02
CA TRP A 57 2.53 8.57 -7.06
C TRP A 57 2.32 9.50 -5.86
N LEU A 58 2.74 9.03 -4.68
CA LEU A 58 2.66 9.80 -3.44
C LEU A 58 4.09 9.97 -2.89
N PRO A 59 4.59 11.22 -2.72
CA PRO A 59 5.90 11.42 -2.11
C PRO A 59 5.94 10.79 -0.71
N VAL A 60 6.91 9.90 -0.46
CA VAL A 60 7.03 9.17 0.82
C VAL A 60 7.12 10.10 2.04
N ARG A 61 7.69 11.30 1.86
CA ARG A 61 7.77 12.33 2.91
C ARG A 61 6.39 12.74 3.44
N MET A 62 5.32 12.60 2.67
CA MET A 62 3.96 12.93 3.10
C MET A 62 3.51 12.09 4.30
N PHE A 63 4.01 10.85 4.44
CA PHE A 63 3.73 10.01 5.62
C PHE A 63 4.45 10.46 6.90
N LYS A 64 5.43 11.37 6.79
CA LYS A 64 6.07 12.00 7.95
C LYS A 64 5.24 13.21 8.40
N THR A 65 4.90 14.06 7.44
CA THR A 65 4.30 15.37 7.67
C THR A 65 2.78 15.37 7.79
N HIS A 66 2.10 14.31 7.35
CA HIS A 66 0.64 14.20 7.37
C HIS A 66 0.18 12.88 7.99
N THR A 67 -0.98 12.93 8.65
CA THR A 67 -1.73 11.74 9.05
C THR A 67 -2.55 11.25 7.86
N LEU A 68 -1.99 10.29 7.11
CA LEU A 68 -2.65 9.66 5.97
C LEU A 68 -3.27 8.33 6.40
N LYS A 69 -4.58 8.34 6.63
CA LYS A 69 -5.38 7.15 6.98
C LYS A 69 -6.78 7.24 6.37
N SER A 70 -7.31 6.10 5.97
CA SER A 70 -8.65 5.94 5.39
C SER A 70 -9.61 5.20 6.31
N ILE A 71 -9.27 5.18 7.59
CA ILE A 71 -10.04 4.58 8.68
C ILE A 71 -10.19 5.64 9.79
N PRO A 72 -11.29 5.60 10.56
CA PRO A 72 -11.45 6.48 11.71
C PRO A 72 -10.46 6.11 12.83
N ASP A 73 -10.23 7.06 13.74
CA ASP A 73 -9.30 6.92 14.87
C ASP A 73 -9.62 5.72 15.76
N ALA A 74 -10.92 5.44 15.97
CA ALA A 74 -11.38 4.30 16.77
C ALA A 74 -11.02 2.92 16.18
N GLU A 75 -10.75 2.85 14.87
CA GLU A 75 -10.38 1.60 14.18
C GLU A 75 -8.87 1.41 14.06
N VAL A 76 -8.06 2.40 14.48
CA VAL A 76 -6.60 2.27 14.48
C VAL A 76 -6.19 1.23 15.50
N PHE A 77 -5.76 0.08 15.01
CA PHE A 77 -5.29 -1.03 15.82
C PHE A 77 -3.77 -0.97 16.06
N LYS A 78 -3.01 -0.57 15.05
CA LYS A 78 -1.55 -0.50 15.13
C LYS A 78 -1.01 0.68 14.32
N VAL A 79 0.02 1.34 14.85
CA VAL A 79 0.79 2.34 14.11
C VAL A 79 2.20 1.81 13.91
N LEU A 80 2.65 1.75 12.66
CA LEU A 80 4.03 1.43 12.32
C LEU A 80 4.81 2.72 12.14
N THR A 81 6.03 2.75 12.68
CA THR A 81 6.96 3.87 12.53
C THR A 81 8.25 3.41 11.87
N SER A 82 8.83 4.25 11.00
CA SER A 82 10.18 4.00 10.50
C SER A 82 11.20 4.10 11.65
N SER A 83 12.22 3.23 11.65
CA SER A 83 13.42 3.35 12.48
C SER A 83 14.23 4.57 12.01
N GLY A 84 13.90 5.75 12.56
CA GLY A 84 14.47 7.01 12.10
C GLY A 84 15.97 7.10 12.39
N THR A 85 16.78 7.28 11.35
CA THR A 85 18.03 8.02 11.45
C THR A 85 17.66 9.51 11.38
N THR A 86 17.96 10.26 12.46
CA THR A 86 17.81 11.71 12.63
C THR A 86 16.57 12.37 11.95
N GLY A 87 15.47 12.58 12.70
CA GLY A 87 14.30 13.35 12.26
C GLY A 87 12.96 12.70 12.61
N GLU A 88 11.84 13.29 12.16
CA GLU A 88 10.51 12.71 12.38
C GLU A 88 10.32 11.40 11.59
N PRO A 89 9.85 10.32 12.25
CA PRO A 89 9.58 9.04 11.60
C PRO A 89 8.31 9.12 10.75
N SER A 90 8.25 8.32 9.67
CA SER A 90 6.99 8.12 8.95
C SER A 90 6.04 7.27 9.79
N ARG A 91 4.73 7.48 9.61
CA ARG A 91 3.67 6.74 10.32
C ARG A 91 2.75 6.04 9.32
N ILE A 92 2.47 4.77 9.56
CA ILE A 92 1.46 3.99 8.82
C ILE A 92 0.44 3.45 9.81
N TYR A 93 -0.83 3.78 9.60
CA TYR A 93 -1.94 3.39 10.47
C TYR A 93 -2.62 2.14 9.91
N LEU A 94 -2.81 1.12 10.74
CA LEU A 94 -3.41 -0.15 10.36
C LEU A 94 -4.62 -0.44 11.23
N ASP A 95 -5.70 -0.86 10.60
CA ASP A 95 -6.79 -1.57 11.26
C ASP A 95 -6.39 -3.04 11.52
N ARG A 96 -7.29 -3.80 12.15
CA ARG A 96 -7.06 -5.23 12.45
C ARG A 96 -6.91 -6.09 11.19
N GLN A 97 -7.70 -5.82 10.16
CA GLN A 97 -7.70 -6.59 8.92
C GLN A 97 -6.38 -6.38 8.16
N ALA A 98 -5.94 -5.12 8.01
CA ALA A 98 -4.69 -4.75 7.37
C ALA A 98 -3.48 -5.29 8.14
N ALA A 99 -3.49 -5.23 9.48
CA ALA A 99 -2.43 -5.80 10.30
C ALA A 99 -2.33 -7.33 10.12
N ALA A 100 -3.46 -8.03 10.15
CA ALA A 100 -3.49 -9.48 9.94
C ALA A 100 -3.05 -9.87 8.52
N ALA A 101 -3.51 -9.13 7.50
CA ALA A 101 -3.12 -9.34 6.12
C ALA A 101 -1.60 -9.15 5.92
N GLN A 102 -1.02 -8.10 6.52
CA GLN A 102 0.42 -7.83 6.44
C GLN A 102 1.26 -8.97 7.04
N SER A 103 0.89 -9.45 8.24
CA SER A 103 1.58 -10.58 8.89
C SER A 103 1.45 -11.87 8.06
N SER A 104 0.25 -12.16 7.55
CA SER A 104 -0.01 -13.33 6.70
C SER A 104 0.79 -13.28 5.39
N ALA A 105 0.82 -12.13 4.73
CA ALA A 105 1.58 -11.91 3.51
C ALA A 105 3.09 -12.08 3.73
N LEU A 106 3.64 -11.52 4.80
CA LEU A 106 5.05 -11.70 5.15
C LEU A 106 5.39 -13.18 5.36
N ALA A 107 4.56 -13.91 6.10
CA ALA A 107 4.77 -15.33 6.33
C ALA A 107 4.72 -16.15 5.03
N ARG A 108 3.82 -15.79 4.08
CA ARG A 108 3.76 -16.41 2.75
C ARG A 108 5.02 -16.12 1.92
N THR A 109 5.48 -14.87 1.91
CA THR A 109 6.70 -14.47 1.21
C THR A 109 7.91 -15.21 1.75
N MET A 110 8.07 -15.22 3.08
CA MET A 110 9.18 -15.95 3.74
C MET A 110 9.12 -17.45 3.45
N ARG A 111 7.93 -18.06 3.41
CA ARG A 111 7.81 -19.47 3.02
C ARG A 111 8.25 -19.73 1.58
N SER A 112 7.94 -18.85 0.62
CA SER A 112 8.40 -19.03 -0.77
C SER A 112 9.93 -18.92 -0.85
N VAL A 113 10.51 -17.92 -0.17
CA VAL A 113 11.97 -17.70 -0.16
C VAL A 113 12.71 -18.82 0.57
N LEU A 114 12.23 -19.26 1.74
CA LEU A 114 12.91 -20.28 2.54
C LEU A 114 12.71 -21.70 2.00
N ARG A 115 11.64 -21.96 1.23
CA ARG A 115 11.40 -23.28 0.61
C ARG A 115 12.40 -23.60 -0.50
N SER A 116 13.04 -22.60 -1.11
CA SER A 116 14.16 -22.81 -2.06
C SER A 116 15.48 -23.17 -1.38
N HIS A 117 15.60 -22.97 -0.07
CA HIS A 117 16.77 -23.28 0.76
C HIS A 117 16.50 -24.44 1.71
N ARG A 118 15.86 -25.51 1.25
CA ARG A 118 15.92 -26.76 2.03
C ARG A 118 17.40 -27.18 2.12
N LEU A 119 18.03 -26.81 3.23
CA LEU A 119 19.26 -27.43 3.72
C LEU A 119 18.98 -28.94 3.86
N PRO A 120 19.97 -29.80 3.53
CA PRO A 120 19.83 -31.25 3.58
C PRO A 120 19.34 -31.76 4.94
#